data_AF-A0A540LV76-F1
#
_entry.id   AF-A0A540LV76-F1
#
_cell.length_a   1.000
_cell.length_b   1.000
_cell.length_c   1.000
_cell.angle_alpha   90.00
_cell.angle_beta   90.00
_cell.angle_gamma   90.00
#
_symmetry.space_group_name_H-M   'P 1'
#
loop_
_entity.id
_entity.type
_entity.pdbx_description
1 polymer ?
#
loop_
_entity_poly.entity_id
_entity_poly.type
_entity_poly.pdbx_seq_one_letter_code
_entity_poly.pdbx_strand_id
1 'polypeptide(L)'
;MAASSYLYFLILFWSPVTFATPSLAKTSFKLKALVLLVSKDPATLIYLTSIKQRTPPASVRLILDLGGDFVWVDCEKDYVSATYKPCRCNSCKLVDSRNCFDCLIFQILGCYNNTCALRPSDTVLGKGGSDGQLGQGHLSLHSTDGTYPGKLVSVPNFLFICSQTYLLEKLPTGVEGFAGLGRDKIGIPSQFASAFGFSKKFALCLPSSTRSNGAVFFGVGPYVLHPGISMCQSHLPTPHCFSTFSPQPPLTWKASLRLNISST
;
A
#
# COMPACT_ATOMS: atom_id res chain seq x y z
N MET A 1 15.89 98.51 3.42
CA MET A 1 14.73 97.86 4.07
C MET A 1 14.16 96.87 3.07
N ALA A 2 14.62 95.62 3.11
CA ALA A 2 13.89 94.44 3.66
C ALA A 2 12.65 94.09 2.80
N ALA A 3 12.41 92.87 2.31
CA ALA A 3 13.04 91.56 2.48
C ALA A 3 12.67 90.70 1.25
N SER A 4 13.61 89.94 0.69
CA SER A 4 13.33 88.96 -0.37
C SER A 4 13.25 87.58 0.27
N SER A 5 12.06 87.01 0.26
CA SER A 5 11.71 85.70 0.81
C SER A 5 12.18 84.59 -0.13
N TYR A 6 13.20 83.83 0.28
CA TYR A 6 13.57 82.57 -0.38
C TYR A 6 12.91 81.42 0.37
N LEU A 7 11.82 80.89 -0.18
CA LEU A 7 11.21 79.63 0.25
C LEU A 7 12.20 78.49 -0.01
N TYR A 8 12.82 77.96 1.03
CA TYR A 8 13.53 76.68 0.98
C TYR A 8 12.50 75.54 0.85
N PHE A 9 12.42 74.95 -0.34
CA PHE A 9 11.66 73.71 -0.62
C PHE A 9 12.39 72.52 0.06
N LEU A 10 12.01 72.19 1.29
CA LEU A 10 12.41 70.93 1.94
C LEU A 10 11.58 69.78 1.35
N ILE A 11 12.08 69.17 0.28
CA ILE A 11 11.54 67.91 -0.27
C ILE A 11 11.94 66.78 0.69
N LEU A 12 11.05 66.45 1.62
CA LEU A 12 11.14 65.23 2.42
C LEU A 12 10.88 64.03 1.49
N PHE A 13 11.95 63.36 1.06
CA PHE A 13 11.88 62.07 0.39
C PHE A 13 11.30 61.02 1.34
N TRP A 14 9.98 60.85 1.32
CA TRP A 14 9.29 59.73 1.94
C TRP A 14 9.57 58.47 1.10
N SER A 15 10.69 57.80 1.38
CA SER A 15 10.94 56.45 0.86
C SER A 15 10.04 55.47 1.64
N PRO A 16 9.07 54.79 1.00
CA PRO A 16 8.31 53.76 1.68
C PRO A 16 9.26 52.59 1.96
N VAL A 17 9.62 52.41 3.23
CA VAL A 17 10.33 51.20 3.68
C VAL A 17 9.33 50.05 3.56
N THR A 18 9.40 49.31 2.46
CA THR A 18 8.64 48.08 2.27
C THR A 18 9.23 47.02 3.20
N PHE A 19 8.57 46.76 4.33
CA PHE A 19 8.87 45.61 5.17
C PHE A 19 8.51 44.35 4.39
N ALA A 20 9.51 43.73 3.76
CA ALA A 20 9.37 42.39 3.19
C ALA A 20 9.23 41.41 4.34
N THR A 21 8.00 41.01 4.67
CA THR A 21 7.75 39.89 5.58
C THR A 21 8.30 38.62 4.93
N PRO A 22 9.21 37.86 5.56
CA PRO A 22 9.65 36.60 5.01
C PRO A 22 8.45 35.66 4.96
N SER A 23 7.95 35.35 3.75
CA SER A 23 6.91 34.34 3.61
C SER A 23 7.55 33.00 3.98
N LEU A 24 7.05 32.37 5.04
CA LEU A 24 7.45 31.02 5.40
C LEU A 24 7.00 30.08 4.28
N ALA A 25 7.92 29.74 3.37
CA ALA A 25 7.64 28.79 2.30
C ALA A 25 7.20 27.47 2.95
N LYS A 26 5.93 27.08 2.76
CA LYS A 26 5.46 25.74 3.11
C LYS A 26 6.30 24.74 2.32
N THR A 27 7.23 24.07 2.98
CA THR A 27 7.93 22.93 2.41
C THR A 27 6.88 21.86 2.08
N SER A 28 6.59 21.68 0.79
CA SER A 28 5.70 20.63 0.33
C SER A 28 6.33 19.28 0.67
N PHE A 29 5.69 18.52 1.56
CA PHE A 29 6.10 17.15 1.85
C PHE A 29 5.89 16.30 0.59
N LYS A 30 6.95 16.13 -0.20
CA LYS A 30 6.93 15.25 -1.36
C LYS A 30 7.17 13.82 -0.90
N LEU A 31 6.11 13.04 -0.81
CA LEU A 31 6.20 11.61 -0.52
C LEU A 31 7.01 10.92 -1.63
N LYS A 32 8.09 10.24 -1.26
CA LYS A 32 8.99 9.56 -2.22
C LYS A 32 8.72 8.06 -2.32
N ALA A 33 8.46 7.42 -1.18
CA ALA A 33 8.25 5.99 -1.10
C ALA A 33 7.41 5.60 0.13
N LEU A 34 6.94 4.35 0.10
CA LEU A 34 6.19 3.66 1.15
C LEU A 34 6.89 2.35 1.50
N VAL A 35 6.68 1.86 2.71
CA VAL A 35 7.25 0.61 3.18
C VAL A 35 6.22 -0.26 3.90
N LEU A 36 6.28 -1.56 3.61
CA LEU A 36 5.68 -2.64 4.39
C LEU A 36 6.80 -3.41 5.08
N LEU A 37 6.69 -3.63 6.39
CA LEU A 37 7.57 -4.57 7.08
C LEU A 37 7.11 -5.99 6.83
N VAL A 38 8.07 -6.90 6.64
CA VAL A 38 7.80 -8.31 6.37
C VAL A 38 8.50 -9.16 7.41
N SER A 39 7.75 -10.01 8.10
CA SER A 39 8.29 -10.99 9.04
C SER A 39 8.10 -12.40 8.49
N LYS A 40 8.95 -13.35 8.89
CA LYS A 40 8.76 -14.77 8.58
C LYS A 40 8.13 -15.48 9.77
N ASP A 41 7.00 -16.14 9.56
CA ASP A 41 6.33 -16.93 10.58
C ASP A 41 7.17 -18.16 10.95
N PRO A 42 7.48 -18.42 12.23
CA PRO A 42 8.38 -19.50 12.60
C PRO A 42 7.77 -20.90 12.46
N ALA A 43 6.44 -21.02 12.57
CA ALA A 43 5.77 -22.32 12.50
C ALA A 43 5.56 -22.77 11.05
N THR A 44 5.21 -21.84 10.16
CA THR A 44 4.80 -22.14 8.77
C THR A 44 5.81 -21.70 7.72
N LEU A 45 6.80 -20.87 8.11
CA LEU A 45 7.76 -20.23 7.21
C LEU A 45 7.15 -19.28 6.18
N ILE A 46 5.87 -18.94 6.33
CA ILE A 46 5.15 -18.00 5.47
C ILE A 46 5.55 -16.57 5.80
N TYR A 47 5.63 -15.72 4.77
CA TYR A 47 5.93 -14.30 4.94
C TYR A 47 4.66 -13.51 5.25
N LEU A 48 4.73 -12.71 6.31
CA LEU A 48 3.61 -11.95 6.83
C LEU A 48 3.93 -10.46 6.84
N THR A 49 2.92 -9.64 6.65
CA THR A 49 2.99 -8.18 6.80
C THR A 49 1.81 -7.68 7.62
N SER A 50 1.90 -6.43 8.06
CA SER A 50 0.82 -5.76 8.78
C SER A 50 0.53 -4.42 8.14
N ILE A 51 -0.74 -4.16 7.84
CA ILE A 51 -1.23 -2.89 7.32
C ILE A 51 -2.10 -2.19 8.35
N LYS A 52 -2.31 -0.87 8.19
CA LYS A 52 -3.36 -0.16 8.91
C LYS A 52 -4.58 -0.01 8.01
N GLN A 53 -5.72 -0.53 8.44
CA GLN A 53 -6.98 -0.46 7.70
C GLN A 53 -8.10 -0.03 8.65
N ARG A 54 -9.31 0.21 8.10
CA ARG A 54 -10.54 0.51 8.86
C ARG A 54 -10.54 1.91 9.49
N THR A 55 -11.69 2.29 10.01
CA THR A 55 -11.89 3.50 10.81
C THR A 55 -12.76 3.16 12.02
N PRO A 56 -12.25 3.25 13.26
CA PRO A 56 -10.88 3.66 13.63
C PRO A 56 -9.80 2.69 13.09
N PRO A 57 -8.54 3.15 12.89
CA PRO A 57 -7.50 2.32 12.31
C PRO A 57 -7.15 1.09 13.15
N ALA A 58 -7.27 -0.09 12.55
CA ALA A 58 -6.87 -1.38 13.10
C ALA A 58 -5.62 -1.91 12.38
N SER A 59 -4.79 -2.68 13.10
CA SER A 59 -3.67 -3.40 12.51
C SER A 59 -4.18 -4.73 11.96
N VAL A 60 -4.07 -4.94 10.66
CA VAL A 60 -4.53 -6.17 10.00
C VAL A 60 -3.31 -6.96 9.54
N ARG A 61 -3.17 -8.19 10.04
CA ARG A 61 -2.03 -9.06 9.73
C ARG A 61 -2.37 -9.91 8.50
N LEU A 62 -1.53 -9.86 7.47
CA LEU A 62 -1.79 -10.45 6.17
C LEU A 62 -0.62 -11.34 5.72
N ILE A 63 -0.92 -12.38 4.94
CA ILE A 63 0.09 -13.13 4.19
C ILE A 63 0.55 -12.29 3.02
N LEU A 64 1.87 -12.19 2.83
CA LEU A 64 2.44 -11.50 1.69
C LEU A 64 2.37 -12.40 0.45
N ASP A 65 1.57 -11.99 -0.53
CA ASP A 65 1.36 -12.76 -1.76
C ASP A 65 1.93 -12.02 -2.97
N LEU A 66 3.04 -12.50 -3.50
CA LEU A 66 3.71 -11.89 -4.65
C LEU A 66 2.95 -12.08 -5.97
N GLY A 67 2.13 -13.13 -6.06
CA GLY A 67 1.32 -13.45 -7.23
C GLY A 67 -0.13 -13.00 -7.12
N GLY A 68 -0.59 -12.68 -5.91
CA GLY A 68 -1.98 -12.31 -5.63
C GLY A 68 -2.39 -10.99 -6.26
N ASP A 69 -3.56 -10.98 -6.91
CA ASP A 69 -4.05 -9.83 -7.67
C ASP A 69 -4.46 -8.65 -6.78
N PHE A 70 -4.91 -8.91 -5.55
CA PHE A 70 -5.49 -7.89 -4.68
C PHE A 70 -5.30 -8.20 -3.21
N VAL A 71 -5.58 -7.20 -2.38
CA VAL A 71 -5.78 -7.41 -0.94
C VAL A 71 -7.14 -8.03 -0.74
N TRP A 72 -7.20 -9.09 0.07
CA TRP A 72 -8.46 -9.61 0.58
C TRP A 72 -8.34 -9.86 2.08
N VAL A 73 -9.43 -9.62 2.81
CA VAL A 73 -9.50 -9.76 4.26
C VAL A 73 -10.78 -10.49 4.66
N ASP A 74 -10.72 -11.24 5.75
CA ASP A 74 -11.90 -11.81 6.40
C ASP A 74 -12.77 -10.67 6.93
N CYS A 75 -14.00 -10.62 6.44
CA CYS A 75 -15.01 -9.66 6.86
C CYS A 75 -16.19 -10.30 7.59
N GLU A 76 -16.24 -11.63 7.70
CA GLU A 76 -17.31 -12.34 8.42
C GLU A 76 -17.12 -12.22 9.93
N LYS A 77 -15.87 -12.19 10.39
CA LYS A 77 -15.54 -12.14 11.81
C LYS A 77 -15.05 -10.76 12.24
N ASP A 78 -15.82 -10.10 13.11
CA ASP A 78 -15.43 -8.89 13.85
C ASP A 78 -14.96 -7.70 12.98
N TYR A 79 -15.37 -7.64 11.70
CA TYR A 79 -15.02 -6.54 10.81
C TYR A 79 -15.94 -5.35 11.02
N VAL A 80 -15.39 -4.26 11.57
CA VAL A 80 -16.11 -3.00 11.78
C VAL A 80 -15.28 -1.83 11.25
N SER A 81 -15.90 -0.98 10.43
CA SER A 81 -15.25 0.20 9.87
C SER A 81 -16.28 1.24 9.42
N ALA A 82 -16.22 2.44 9.99
CA ALA A 82 -17.12 3.54 9.63
C ALA A 82 -16.91 4.05 8.18
N THR A 83 -15.76 3.73 7.57
CA THR A 83 -15.40 4.17 6.20
C THR A 83 -15.57 3.08 5.15
N TYR A 84 -15.99 1.87 5.54
CA TYR A 84 -16.23 0.80 4.56
C TYR A 84 -17.41 1.16 3.66
N LYS A 85 -17.24 0.99 2.34
CA LYS A 85 -18.29 1.15 1.36
C LYS A 85 -18.25 -0.01 0.36
N PRO A 86 -19.35 -0.75 0.16
CA PRO A 86 -19.41 -1.76 -0.90
C PRO A 86 -19.35 -1.10 -2.28
N CYS A 87 -18.66 -1.71 -3.23
CA CYS A 87 -18.60 -1.24 -4.61
C CYS A 87 -19.78 -1.83 -5.40
N ARG A 88 -20.72 -0.98 -5.83
CA ARG A 88 -21.93 -1.42 -6.54
C ARG A 88 -21.62 -1.92 -7.96
N CYS A 89 -22.30 -2.96 -8.43
CA CYS A 89 -22.07 -3.57 -9.75
C CYS A 89 -22.04 -2.60 -10.92
N ASN A 90 -23.00 -1.69 -10.97
CA ASN A 90 -23.09 -0.69 -12.03
C ASN A 90 -21.92 0.33 -12.04
N SER A 91 -21.07 0.32 -11.02
CA SER A 91 -19.96 1.26 -10.84
C SER A 91 -18.56 0.63 -10.91
N CYS A 92 -18.43 -0.70 -10.95
CA CYS A 92 -17.13 -1.40 -10.89
C CYS A 92 -16.43 -1.63 -12.23
N LYS A 93 -16.29 -0.59 -13.05
CA LYS A 93 -15.61 -0.72 -14.35
C LYS A 93 -14.13 -1.08 -14.24
N LEU A 94 -13.49 -0.82 -13.09
CA LEU A 94 -12.05 -1.01 -12.93
C LEU A 94 -11.64 -2.49 -12.91
N VAL A 95 -12.47 -3.34 -12.30
CA VAL A 95 -12.19 -4.77 -12.05
C VAL A 95 -12.76 -5.70 -13.14
N ASP A 96 -13.45 -5.15 -14.14
CA ASP A 96 -14.12 -5.88 -15.24
C ASP A 96 -14.92 -7.12 -14.77
N SER A 97 -15.41 -7.10 -13.52
CA SER A 97 -16.25 -8.16 -12.99
C SER A 97 -17.66 -7.96 -13.47
N ARG A 98 -18.20 -8.97 -14.14
CA ARG A 98 -19.63 -9.06 -14.48
C ARG A 98 -20.45 -9.74 -13.38
N ASN A 99 -19.78 -10.23 -12.33
CA ASN A 99 -20.43 -10.96 -11.27
C ASN A 99 -20.91 -9.99 -10.18
N CYS A 100 -22.21 -10.09 -9.90
CA CYS A 100 -22.87 -9.39 -8.81
C CYS A 100 -23.17 -10.33 -7.67
N PHE A 101 -22.78 -9.90 -6.48
CA PHE A 101 -23.05 -10.56 -5.23
C PHE A 101 -24.31 -9.96 -4.62
N ASP A 102 -25.27 -10.84 -4.31
CA ASP A 102 -26.45 -10.54 -3.52
C ASP A 102 -26.47 -11.46 -2.29
N CYS A 103 -26.83 -10.87 -1.15
CA CYS A 103 -26.91 -11.59 0.11
C CYS A 103 -28.21 -12.39 0.14
N LEU A 104 -28.09 -13.69 -0.09
CA LEU A 104 -29.24 -14.61 -0.13
C LEU A 104 -29.91 -14.78 1.24
N ILE A 105 -29.21 -14.44 2.33
CA ILE A 105 -29.72 -14.49 3.70
C ILE A 105 -29.82 -13.06 4.22
N PHE A 106 -31.04 -12.63 4.55
CA PHE A 106 -31.28 -11.38 5.26
C PHE A 106 -30.57 -11.44 6.62
N GLN A 107 -29.78 -10.42 6.96
CA GLN A 107 -29.14 -10.15 8.27
C GLN A 107 -27.67 -10.56 8.49
N ILE A 108 -26.90 -10.94 7.47
CA ILE A 108 -25.43 -11.03 7.67
C ILE A 108 -24.87 -9.60 7.74
N LEU A 109 -24.40 -9.20 8.93
CA LEU A 109 -23.70 -7.94 9.12
C LEU A 109 -22.45 -7.91 8.23
N GLY A 110 -22.28 -6.85 7.43
CA GLY A 110 -21.19 -6.76 6.45
C GLY A 110 -21.49 -7.38 5.08
N CYS A 111 -22.72 -7.86 4.85
CA CYS A 111 -23.18 -8.32 3.54
C CYS A 111 -24.06 -7.26 2.84
N TYR A 112 -23.74 -6.94 1.59
CA TYR A 112 -24.41 -5.90 0.80
C TYR A 112 -24.85 -6.42 -0.56
N ASN A 113 -26.12 -6.20 -0.89
CA ASN A 113 -26.67 -6.53 -2.20
C ASN A 113 -26.11 -5.65 -3.32
N ASN A 114 -26.15 -6.18 -4.55
CA ASN A 114 -25.72 -5.54 -5.78
C ASN A 114 -24.27 -5.05 -5.70
N THR A 115 -23.40 -5.88 -5.12
CA THR A 115 -21.97 -5.57 -4.92
C THR A 115 -21.13 -6.39 -5.88
N CYS A 116 -20.07 -5.80 -6.43
CA CYS A 116 -19.19 -6.52 -7.36
C CYS A 116 -18.49 -7.65 -6.64
N ALA A 117 -18.38 -8.81 -7.29
CA ALA A 117 -17.76 -9.98 -6.70
C ALA A 117 -16.45 -10.32 -7.42
N LEU A 118 -15.41 -10.64 -6.65
CA LEU A 118 -14.19 -11.27 -7.15
C LEU A 118 -13.89 -12.50 -6.29
N ARG A 119 -13.21 -13.49 -6.87
CA ARG A 119 -12.87 -14.73 -6.18
C ARG A 119 -11.49 -14.61 -5.51
N PRO A 120 -11.41 -14.44 -4.18
CA PRO A 120 -10.13 -14.53 -3.47
C PRO A 120 -9.59 -15.95 -3.55
N SER A 121 -8.28 -16.07 -3.39
CA SER A 121 -7.58 -17.36 -3.40
C SER A 121 -6.62 -17.42 -2.22
N ASP A 122 -6.60 -18.57 -1.56
CA ASP A 122 -5.52 -18.99 -0.67
C ASP A 122 -4.43 -19.63 -1.54
N THR A 123 -3.40 -18.85 -1.84
CA THR A 123 -2.27 -19.28 -2.66
C THR A 123 -1.29 -20.16 -1.92
N VAL A 124 -1.39 -20.28 -0.59
CA VAL A 124 -0.56 -21.17 0.23
C VAL A 124 -1.07 -22.61 0.11
N LEU A 125 -2.38 -22.82 0.23
CA LEU A 125 -2.99 -24.15 0.12
C LEU A 125 -3.49 -24.47 -1.30
N GLY A 126 -3.41 -23.51 -2.23
CA GLY A 126 -3.88 -23.67 -3.61
C GLY A 126 -5.40 -23.78 -3.72
N LYS A 127 -6.14 -23.11 -2.82
CA LYS A 127 -7.60 -23.17 -2.73
C LYS A 127 -8.24 -21.88 -3.24
N GLY A 128 -9.21 -22.02 -4.12
CA GLY A 128 -10.08 -20.91 -4.52
C GLY A 128 -11.21 -20.70 -3.50
N GLY A 129 -11.49 -19.45 -3.16
CA GLY A 129 -12.65 -19.07 -2.38
C GLY A 129 -13.97 -19.15 -3.13
N SER A 130 -15.05 -18.91 -2.41
CA SER A 130 -16.31 -18.46 -2.97
C SER A 130 -16.18 -16.99 -3.33
N ASP A 131 -17.17 -16.45 -4.04
CA ASP A 131 -17.13 -15.05 -4.45
C ASP A 131 -17.13 -14.14 -3.20
N GLY A 132 -16.18 -13.22 -3.14
CA GLY A 132 -16.06 -12.21 -2.09
C GLY A 132 -16.50 -10.83 -2.61
N GLN A 133 -17.02 -10.01 -1.71
CA GLN A 133 -17.54 -8.68 -2.06
C GLN A 133 -16.40 -7.67 -2.21
N LEU A 134 -16.38 -6.94 -3.32
CA LEU A 134 -15.50 -5.80 -3.51
C LEU A 134 -16.00 -4.62 -2.68
N GLY A 135 -15.12 -4.11 -1.82
CA GLY A 135 -15.35 -2.91 -1.04
C GLY A 135 -14.21 -1.92 -1.20
N GLN A 136 -14.47 -0.71 -0.71
CA GLN A 136 -13.47 0.34 -0.58
C GLN A 136 -13.42 0.86 0.86
N GLY A 137 -12.23 1.26 1.30
CA GLY A 137 -12.04 1.89 2.61
C GLY A 137 -10.62 2.42 2.82
N HIS A 138 -10.36 2.94 4.00
CA HIS A 138 -9.03 3.42 4.37
C HIS A 138 -8.02 2.26 4.45
N LEU A 139 -6.91 2.40 3.74
CA LEU A 139 -5.70 1.61 3.94
C LEU A 139 -4.50 2.55 4.01
N SER A 140 -3.65 2.37 5.02
CA SER A 140 -2.50 3.23 5.29
C SER A 140 -1.23 2.43 5.41
N LEU A 141 -0.17 2.96 4.80
CA LEU A 141 1.19 2.45 4.88
C LEU A 141 2.12 3.51 5.46
N HIS A 142 3.25 3.07 6.00
CA HIS A 142 4.29 4.01 6.39
C HIS A 142 4.94 4.59 5.15
N SER A 143 5.09 5.91 5.13
CA SER A 143 6.06 6.58 4.27
C SER A 143 7.48 6.12 4.61
N THR A 144 8.44 6.33 3.73
CA THR A 144 9.85 6.13 4.04
C THR A 144 10.73 7.07 3.22
N ASP A 145 11.87 7.43 3.79
CA ASP A 145 12.99 8.07 3.10
C ASP A 145 13.93 7.06 2.42
N GLY A 146 13.61 5.76 2.52
CA GLY A 146 14.42 4.65 2.06
C GLY A 146 15.17 3.94 3.19
N THR A 147 15.25 4.52 4.38
CA THR A 147 16.03 4.00 5.51
C THR A 147 15.15 3.59 6.68
N TYR A 148 14.18 4.43 7.05
CA TYR A 148 13.28 4.19 8.18
C TYR A 148 11.81 4.38 7.80
N PRO A 149 10.88 3.66 8.46
CA PRO A 149 9.47 3.99 8.41
C PRO A 149 9.21 5.38 9.00
N GLY A 150 8.53 6.22 8.22
CA GLY A 150 8.07 7.55 8.60
C GLY A 150 6.59 7.54 9.00
N LYS A 151 5.91 8.68 8.78
CA LYS A 151 4.47 8.83 9.09
C LYS A 151 3.59 7.90 8.25
N LEU A 152 2.43 7.53 8.79
CA LEU A 152 1.38 6.86 8.03
C LEU A 152 0.80 7.81 6.98
N VAL A 153 0.55 7.28 5.78
CA VAL A 153 -0.19 7.96 4.72
C VAL A 153 -1.27 7.01 4.19
N SER A 154 -2.44 7.56 3.90
CA SER A 154 -3.66 6.78 3.66
C SER A 154 -4.17 6.94 2.24
N VAL A 155 -4.68 5.84 1.68
CA VAL A 155 -5.57 5.84 0.52
C VAL A 155 -6.99 5.63 1.04
N PRO A 156 -7.88 6.62 0.92
CA PRO A 156 -9.18 6.58 1.58
C PRO A 156 -10.20 5.63 0.92
N ASN A 157 -10.06 5.41 -0.39
CA ASN A 157 -10.92 4.52 -1.18
C ASN A 157 -10.09 3.35 -1.72
N PHE A 158 -9.25 2.73 -0.88
CA PHE A 158 -8.47 1.57 -1.28
C PHE A 158 -9.42 0.39 -1.51
N LEU A 159 -9.35 -0.22 -2.68
CA LEU A 159 -10.17 -1.35 -3.10
C LEU A 159 -9.59 -2.67 -2.56
N PHE A 160 -10.43 -3.50 -1.96
CA PHE A 160 -10.05 -4.82 -1.45
C PHE A 160 -11.28 -5.74 -1.42
N ILE A 161 -11.04 -7.04 -1.29
CA ILE A 161 -12.11 -8.03 -1.22
C ILE A 161 -12.40 -8.40 0.23
N CYS A 162 -13.68 -8.33 0.60
CA CYS A 162 -14.21 -8.96 1.80
C CYS A 162 -14.50 -10.43 1.51
N SER A 163 -13.83 -11.30 2.24
CA SER A 163 -13.90 -12.75 2.09
C SER A 163 -14.39 -13.42 3.39
N GLN A 164 -14.40 -14.76 3.36
CA GLN A 164 -15.01 -15.63 4.34
C GLN A 164 -13.95 -16.24 5.26
N THR A 165 -14.34 -16.50 6.51
CA THR A 165 -13.47 -16.99 7.59
C THR A 165 -12.81 -18.31 7.21
N TYR A 166 -13.54 -19.21 6.52
CA TYR A 166 -13.06 -20.56 6.20
C TYR A 166 -11.82 -20.58 5.31
N LEU A 167 -11.55 -19.50 4.55
CA LEU A 167 -10.33 -19.39 3.74
C LEU A 167 -9.06 -19.21 4.58
N LEU A 168 -9.20 -18.90 5.87
CA LEU A 168 -8.08 -18.76 6.80
C LEU A 168 -7.79 -20.05 7.57
N GLU A 169 -8.56 -21.12 7.35
CA GLU A 169 -8.32 -22.41 8.01
C GLU A 169 -6.94 -22.96 7.66
N LYS A 170 -6.20 -23.39 8.69
CA LYS A 170 -4.83 -23.95 8.59
C LYS A 170 -3.76 -22.95 8.12
N LEU A 171 -4.05 -21.65 8.19
CA LEU A 171 -3.07 -20.58 8.01
C LEU A 171 -2.48 -20.12 9.36
N PRO A 172 -1.40 -19.31 9.36
CA PRO A 172 -0.79 -18.83 10.59
C PRO A 172 -1.78 -18.09 11.50
N THR A 173 -1.67 -18.32 12.81
CA THR A 173 -2.59 -17.74 13.79
C THR A 173 -2.61 -16.21 13.72
N GLY A 174 -3.82 -15.66 13.70
CA GLY A 174 -4.07 -14.22 13.72
C GLY A 174 -3.85 -13.53 12.37
N VAL A 175 -3.65 -14.27 11.28
CA VAL A 175 -3.78 -13.74 9.92
C VAL A 175 -5.25 -13.48 9.64
N GLU A 176 -5.54 -12.35 8.99
CA GLU A 176 -6.88 -11.92 8.60
C GLU A 176 -7.06 -11.88 7.08
N GLY A 177 -6.05 -12.31 6.30
CA GLY A 177 -6.13 -12.29 4.83
C GLY A 177 -4.79 -12.25 4.12
N PHE A 178 -4.80 -11.77 2.87
CA PHE A 178 -3.64 -11.75 1.98
C PHE A 178 -3.41 -10.35 1.42
N ALA A 179 -2.14 -9.99 1.28
CA ALA A 179 -1.65 -8.76 0.69
C ALA A 179 -1.08 -9.04 -0.71
N GLY A 180 -1.93 -8.96 -1.73
CA GLY A 180 -1.55 -9.17 -3.13
C GLY A 180 -0.65 -8.06 -3.69
N LEU A 181 0.53 -8.45 -4.16
CA LEU A 181 1.52 -7.61 -4.84
C LEU A 181 1.60 -7.88 -6.35
N GLY A 182 0.64 -8.61 -6.91
CA GLY A 182 0.53 -8.93 -8.31
C GLY A 182 0.32 -7.73 -9.23
N ARG A 183 0.14 -8.01 -10.52
CA ARG A 183 0.12 -7.00 -11.60
C ARG A 183 -1.26 -6.39 -11.85
N ASP A 184 -2.26 -6.78 -11.06
CA ASP A 184 -3.62 -6.32 -11.26
C ASP A 184 -3.80 -4.83 -10.93
N LYS A 185 -4.85 -4.23 -11.48
CA LYS A 185 -5.20 -2.81 -11.29
C LYS A 185 -5.56 -2.50 -9.84
N ILE A 186 -6.06 -3.48 -9.08
CA ILE A 186 -6.43 -3.34 -7.66
C ILE A 186 -5.41 -3.98 -6.70
N GLY A 187 -4.23 -4.38 -7.18
CA GLY A 187 -3.12 -4.77 -6.32
C GLY A 187 -2.53 -3.59 -5.52
N ILE A 188 -1.84 -3.88 -4.40
CA ILE A 188 -1.16 -2.85 -3.58
C ILE A 188 -0.25 -1.94 -4.45
N PRO A 189 0.65 -2.48 -5.31
CA PRO A 189 1.54 -1.63 -6.10
C PRO A 189 0.77 -0.66 -7.01
N SER A 190 -0.30 -1.13 -7.66
CA SER A 190 -1.10 -0.34 -8.60
C SER A 190 -1.87 0.79 -7.90
N GLN A 191 -2.53 0.49 -6.78
CA GLN A 191 -3.36 1.47 -6.09
C GLN A 191 -2.53 2.56 -5.40
N PHE A 192 -1.43 2.20 -4.73
CA PHE A 192 -0.54 3.18 -4.11
C PHE A 192 0.22 4.02 -5.15
N ALA A 193 0.65 3.40 -6.25
CA ALA A 193 1.27 4.15 -7.34
C ALA A 193 0.31 5.16 -7.95
N SER A 194 -0.96 4.79 -8.16
CA SER A 194 -1.99 5.69 -8.68
C SER A 194 -2.31 6.81 -7.70
N ALA A 195 -2.38 6.53 -6.39
CA ALA A 195 -2.75 7.51 -5.37
C ALA A 195 -1.64 8.55 -5.11
N PHE A 196 -0.37 8.15 -5.20
CA PHE A 196 0.76 8.99 -4.83
C PHE A 196 1.70 9.34 -5.98
N GLY A 197 1.37 8.95 -7.22
CA GLY A 197 2.14 9.30 -8.41
C GLY A 197 3.47 8.54 -8.54
N PHE A 198 3.53 7.30 -8.06
CA PHE A 198 4.70 6.44 -8.25
C PHE A 198 4.64 5.63 -9.55
N SER A 199 5.75 5.03 -9.93
CA SER A 199 5.73 3.92 -10.89
C SER A 199 5.09 2.69 -10.23
N LYS A 200 4.33 1.90 -11.00
CA LYS A 200 3.71 0.62 -10.57
C LYS A 200 4.75 -0.50 -10.43
N LYS A 201 5.71 -0.30 -9.54
CA LYS A 201 6.79 -1.23 -9.22
C LYS A 201 7.00 -1.25 -7.71
N PHE A 202 7.55 -2.34 -7.23
CA PHE A 202 8.02 -2.46 -5.87
C PHE A 202 9.40 -3.09 -5.83
N ALA A 203 10.08 -2.93 -4.69
CA ALA A 203 11.28 -3.65 -4.37
C ALA A 203 11.05 -4.50 -3.12
N LEU A 204 11.61 -5.69 -3.10
CA LEU A 204 11.39 -6.67 -2.05
C LEU A 204 12.73 -7.09 -1.44
N CYS A 205 12.77 -7.18 -0.12
CA CYS A 205 13.82 -7.87 0.60
C CYS A 205 13.16 -8.74 1.66
N LEU A 206 13.14 -10.06 1.45
CA LEU A 206 12.58 -11.01 2.40
C LEU A 206 13.58 -11.31 3.52
N PRO A 207 13.13 -11.45 4.77
CA PRO A 207 14.02 -11.89 5.84
C PRO A 207 14.44 -13.34 5.63
N SER A 208 15.71 -13.63 5.85
CA SER A 208 16.25 -15.00 5.84
C SER A 208 15.94 -15.76 7.14
N SER A 209 15.69 -15.04 8.24
CA SER A 209 15.43 -15.59 9.56
C SER A 209 14.08 -15.15 10.13
N THR A 210 13.60 -15.85 11.14
CA THR A 210 12.37 -15.50 11.90
C THR A 210 12.63 -14.42 12.96
N ARG A 211 13.89 -14.01 13.16
CA ARG A 211 14.33 -13.04 14.18
C ARG A 211 14.54 -11.63 13.62
N SER A 212 14.38 -11.47 12.31
CA SER A 212 14.56 -10.20 11.61
C SER A 212 13.39 -9.90 10.70
N ASN A 213 13.18 -8.61 10.44
CA ASN A 213 12.21 -8.15 9.46
C ASN A 213 12.92 -7.83 8.14
N GLY A 214 12.26 -8.20 7.04
CA GLY A 214 12.51 -7.63 5.73
C GLY A 214 11.54 -6.50 5.43
N ALA A 215 11.48 -6.09 4.17
CA ALA A 215 10.62 -5.00 3.75
C ALA A 215 10.19 -5.11 2.28
N VAL A 216 9.03 -4.51 1.98
CA VAL A 216 8.59 -4.17 0.62
C VAL A 216 8.54 -2.67 0.49
N PHE A 217 9.16 -2.12 -0.54
CA PHE A 217 9.17 -0.69 -0.82
C PHE A 217 8.39 -0.37 -2.10
N PHE A 218 7.57 0.67 -2.05
CA PHE A 218 6.84 1.21 -3.20
C PHE A 218 7.31 2.65 -3.44
N GLY A 219 7.53 3.04 -4.69
CA GLY A 219 7.95 4.41 -5.02
C GLY A 219 9.37 4.52 -5.57
N VAL A 220 10.02 5.63 -5.24
CA VAL A 220 11.34 5.99 -5.76
C VAL A 220 12.40 5.64 -4.70
N GLY A 221 13.37 4.82 -5.09
CA GLY A 221 14.56 4.53 -4.28
C GLY A 221 15.55 5.69 -4.24
N PRO A 222 16.72 5.52 -3.60
CA PRO A 222 17.28 4.24 -3.11
C PRO A 222 16.63 3.73 -1.83
N TYR A 223 16.74 2.42 -1.58
CA TYR A 223 16.31 1.77 -0.33
C TYR A 223 17.53 1.16 0.38
N VAL A 224 17.69 1.50 1.66
CA VAL A 224 18.81 1.10 2.51
C VAL A 224 18.26 0.28 3.67
N LEU A 225 18.71 -0.97 3.78
CA LEU A 225 18.33 -1.85 4.87
C LEU A 225 19.46 -1.91 5.89
N HIS A 226 19.10 -1.78 7.16
CA HIS A 226 20.08 -1.76 8.24
C HIS A 226 20.68 -3.15 8.51
N PRO A 227 22.00 -3.23 8.77
CA PRO A 227 22.93 -2.11 8.99
C PRO A 227 23.62 -1.66 7.68
N GLY A 228 23.14 -0.58 7.07
CA GLY A 228 23.83 0.16 6.00
C GLY A 228 23.95 -0.51 4.63
N ILE A 229 23.27 -1.62 4.33
CA ILE A 229 23.35 -2.25 3.00
C ILE A 229 22.31 -1.60 2.06
N SER A 230 22.77 -0.81 1.09
CA SER A 230 21.94 -0.31 -0.02
C SER A 230 21.63 -1.45 -0.99
N MET A 231 20.52 -2.15 -0.75
CA MET A 231 20.25 -3.43 -1.42
C MET A 231 19.57 -3.29 -2.79
N CYS A 232 18.82 -2.20 -2.99
CA CYS A 232 17.97 -2.02 -4.17
C CYS A 232 18.46 -0.85 -5.05
N GLN A 233 19.71 -0.90 -5.49
CA GLN A 233 20.17 -0.13 -6.64
C GLN A 233 20.23 -1.06 -7.84
N SER A 234 19.91 -0.54 -9.04
CA SER A 234 19.71 -1.31 -10.28
C SER A 234 20.95 -2.04 -10.83
N HIS A 235 22.02 -2.21 -10.05
CA HIS A 235 23.35 -2.54 -10.59
C HIS A 235 24.24 -3.50 -9.78
N LEU A 236 23.78 -4.33 -8.83
CA LEU A 236 24.66 -5.37 -8.24
C LEU A 236 23.98 -6.71 -7.86
N PRO A 237 24.74 -7.82 -7.80
CA PRO A 237 24.23 -9.17 -7.56
C PRO A 237 24.25 -9.54 -6.06
N THR A 238 23.07 -9.88 -5.54
CA THR A 238 22.72 -10.45 -4.21
C THR A 238 22.78 -9.52 -3.00
N PRO A 239 21.80 -9.62 -2.07
CA PRO A 239 20.75 -10.63 -1.86
C PRO A 239 19.52 -10.39 -2.75
N HIS A 240 18.59 -11.35 -2.75
CA HIS A 240 17.47 -11.49 -3.72
C HIS A 240 16.46 -10.33 -3.71
N CYS A 241 16.89 -9.17 -4.19
CA CYS A 241 16.04 -8.07 -4.54
C CYS A 241 15.47 -8.33 -5.93
N PHE A 242 14.21 -8.73 -5.97
CA PHE A 242 13.46 -8.80 -7.22
C PHE A 242 12.83 -7.44 -7.47
N SER A 243 13.27 -6.74 -8.52
CA SER A 243 12.45 -5.70 -9.15
C SER A 243 11.60 -6.39 -10.21
N THR A 244 10.32 -6.61 -9.93
CA THR A 244 9.41 -7.16 -10.94
C THR A 244 8.80 -6.00 -11.71
N PHE A 245 9.32 -5.70 -12.91
CA PHE A 245 8.53 -5.38 -14.12
C PHE A 245 9.43 -5.12 -15.35
N SER A 246 9.33 -6.01 -16.34
CA SER A 246 9.72 -5.76 -17.74
C SER A 246 8.44 -5.87 -18.60
N PRO A 247 8.24 -5.03 -19.63
CA PRO A 247 6.98 -4.90 -20.36
C PRO A 247 6.73 -5.97 -21.45
N GLN A 248 7.33 -7.16 -21.40
CA GLN A 248 7.13 -8.18 -22.44
C GLN A 248 5.94 -9.13 -22.18
N PRO A 249 5.23 -9.58 -23.25
CA PRO A 249 4.01 -10.43 -23.17
C PRO A 249 4.32 -11.88 -22.75
N PRO A 250 3.29 -12.71 -22.46
CA PRO A 250 3.39 -13.75 -21.44
C PRO A 250 4.12 -14.99 -21.94
N LEU A 251 5.29 -15.27 -21.35
CA LEU A 251 5.71 -16.65 -21.15
C LEU A 251 5.15 -17.10 -19.81
N THR A 252 4.46 -18.22 -19.83
CA THR A 252 3.84 -18.89 -18.68
C THR A 252 4.84 -19.06 -17.54
N TRP A 253 4.77 -18.21 -16.52
CA TRP A 253 5.50 -18.42 -15.27
C TRP A 253 4.59 -19.12 -14.27
N LYS A 254 4.54 -20.45 -14.33
CA LYS A 254 4.25 -21.26 -13.13
C LYS A 254 5.49 -21.16 -12.24
N ALA A 255 5.49 -20.24 -11.29
CA ALA A 255 6.51 -20.22 -10.24
C ALA A 255 6.24 -21.38 -9.27
N SER A 256 6.67 -22.58 -9.66
CA SER A 256 6.82 -23.69 -8.71
C SER A 256 8.13 -23.46 -7.96
N LEU A 257 8.06 -22.86 -6.77
CA LEU A 257 9.19 -22.83 -5.84
C LEU A 257 9.42 -24.26 -5.31
N ARG A 258 10.26 -25.04 -6.00
CA ARG A 258 10.98 -26.16 -5.35
C ARG A 258 12.31 -25.61 -4.85
N LEU A 259 12.40 -25.39 -3.54
CA LEU A 259 13.66 -25.13 -2.88
C LEU A 259 14.43 -26.45 -2.79
N ASN A 260 15.46 -26.63 -3.63
CA ASN A 260 16.45 -27.66 -3.42
C ASN A 260 17.33 -27.23 -2.23
N ILE A 261 17.10 -27.88 -1.09
CA ILE A 261 17.97 -27.77 0.08
C ILE A 261 19.14 -28.73 -0.18
N SER A 262 20.29 -28.20 -0.60
CA SER A 262 21.55 -28.94 -0.51
C SER A 262 22.11 -28.74 0.89
N SER A 263 22.09 -29.80 1.68
CA SER A 263 22.75 -29.88 2.99
C SER A 263 24.26 -29.99 2.81
N THR A 264 25.00 -29.10 3.46
CA THR A 264 26.38 -29.32 3.93
C THR A 264 26.50 -28.72 5.31
#